data_AF-A0A957Q179-F1
#
_entry.id   AF-A0A957Q179-F1
#
_cell.length_a   1.000
_cell.length_b   1.000
_cell.length_c   1.000
_cell.angle_alpha   90.00
_cell.angle_beta   90.00
_cell.angle_gamma   90.00
#
_symmetry.space_group_name_H-M   'P 1'
#
loop_
_entity.id
_entity.type
_entity.pdbx_description
1 polymer ?
#
loop_
_entity_poly.entity_id
_entity_poly.type
_entity_poly.pdbx_seq_one_letter_code
_entity_poly.pdbx_strand_id
1 'polypeptide(L)'
;MATVVDPETAAVVERLAPITIANLQREYPNGIMHHFVKDGEAIRGTPATLHPAFYGCYDWHSAVHSHWQLVRALRLTPDAAFVPAAVAALNRNLTPENLAVELAYVTARPSYEMPYGMAWLLQLAAELREQETDQTNRWRDALLPLEQHATTRFRVYLSRLPHPVRTGLHNQSAFALALAWDWTQVAGDSELAVLIAERARHFYGGDSDAPLAYEPSGSDFLSPTLAEADLLRRVLSPAEFSDWLWGFFGPAMVETLPQRLAPVRVVDYADGQLSHYSGLNISRAWMLRGIAGALAADDARQAMLLDLAQAHQDLGLPDALHPDYMVSHWAPTFVLYLLSARGLG
;
A
#
# COMPACT_ATOMS: atom_id res chain seq x y z
N MET A 1 22.59 -6.35 3.46
CA MET A 1 23.39 -5.11 3.26
C MET A 1 22.44 -3.94 3.44
N ALA A 2 22.82 -2.90 4.21
CA ALA A 2 21.98 -1.70 4.33
C ALA A 2 21.75 -1.11 2.92
N THR A 3 20.50 -0.86 2.56
CA THR A 3 20.20 -0.14 1.32
C THR A 3 20.56 1.32 1.56
N VAL A 4 21.65 1.77 0.95
CA VAL A 4 22.03 3.18 0.98
C VAL A 4 21.00 3.94 0.15
N VAL A 5 20.15 4.70 0.81
CA VAL A 5 19.27 5.69 0.17
C VAL A 5 20.04 6.98 -0.07
N ASP A 6 19.61 7.75 -1.07
CA ASP A 6 20.18 9.06 -1.30
C ASP A 6 19.92 10.01 -0.10
N PRO A 7 20.75 11.05 0.09
CA PRO A 7 20.63 11.95 1.24
C PRO A 7 19.28 12.69 1.34
N GLU A 8 18.60 12.95 0.23
CA GLU A 8 17.30 13.64 0.23
C GLU A 8 16.22 12.70 0.76
N THR A 9 16.18 11.45 0.29
CA THR A 9 15.31 10.41 0.83
C THR A 9 15.58 10.15 2.31
N ALA A 10 16.86 10.09 2.73
CA ALA A 10 17.21 9.93 4.14
C ALA A 10 16.66 11.06 5.02
N ALA A 11 16.78 12.33 4.58
CA ALA A 11 16.25 13.47 5.29
C ALA A 11 14.71 13.42 5.41
N VAL A 12 14.01 12.95 4.37
CA VAL A 12 12.55 12.75 4.44
C VAL A 12 12.19 11.63 5.42
N VAL A 13 12.94 10.52 5.43
CA VAL A 13 12.74 9.43 6.41
C VAL A 13 12.87 9.94 7.83
N GLU A 14 13.93 10.68 8.14
CA GLU A 14 14.17 11.25 9.48
C GLU A 14 13.09 12.25 9.90
N ARG A 15 12.52 13.00 8.95
CA ARG A 15 11.38 13.90 9.21
C ARG A 15 10.09 13.12 9.49
N LEU A 16 9.85 12.01 8.80
CA LEU A 16 8.61 11.24 8.89
C LEU A 16 8.57 10.33 10.12
N ALA A 17 9.69 9.71 10.48
CA ALA A 17 9.72 8.69 11.53
C ALA A 17 9.15 9.15 12.88
N PRO A 18 9.43 10.37 13.41
CA PRO A 18 8.81 10.85 14.64
C PRO A 18 7.29 10.98 14.57
N ILE A 19 6.74 11.36 13.41
CA ILE A 19 5.29 11.47 13.18
C ILE A 19 4.68 10.07 13.26
N THR A 20 5.27 9.11 12.57
CA THR A 20 4.84 7.71 12.57
C THR A 20 4.91 7.10 13.96
N ILE A 21 6.01 7.29 14.70
CA ILE A 21 6.16 6.82 16.09
C ILE A 21 5.04 7.36 16.98
N ALA A 22 4.71 8.65 16.85
CA ALA A 22 3.62 9.26 17.61
C ALA A 22 2.26 8.66 17.22
N ASN A 23 2.02 8.44 15.93
CA ASN A 23 0.81 7.79 15.45
C ASN A 23 0.69 6.36 16.00
N LEU A 24 1.73 5.52 16.02
CA LEU A 24 1.62 4.14 16.54
C LEU A 24 1.02 4.04 17.96
N GLN A 25 1.04 5.12 18.75
CA GLN A 25 0.47 5.19 20.10
C GLN A 25 -0.74 6.13 20.25
N ARG A 26 -1.27 6.69 19.16
CA ARG A 26 -2.37 7.66 19.18
C ARG A 26 -3.73 6.97 19.04
N GLU A 27 -4.44 6.81 20.15
CA GLU A 27 -5.72 6.08 20.13
C GLU A 27 -6.88 6.85 19.47
N TYR A 28 -6.85 8.19 19.41
CA TYR A 28 -7.96 9.00 18.88
C TYR A 28 -7.52 10.18 18.00
N PRO A 29 -8.36 10.60 17.03
CA PRO A 29 -9.61 9.96 16.62
C PRO A 29 -9.35 8.63 15.89
N ASN A 30 -10.28 7.68 16.03
CA ASN A 30 -10.19 6.35 15.43
C ASN A 30 -11.58 5.90 14.95
N GLY A 31 -11.66 5.42 13.71
CA GLY A 31 -12.83 4.89 13.04
C GLY A 31 -12.76 3.37 12.96
N ILE A 32 -13.65 2.70 13.72
CA ILE A 32 -13.79 1.24 13.69
C ILE A 32 -15.13 0.86 13.12
N MET A 33 -15.12 0.02 12.09
CA MET A 33 -16.33 -0.65 11.59
C MET A 33 -16.37 -2.08 12.14
N HIS A 34 -17.49 -2.42 12.78
CA HIS A 34 -17.72 -3.77 13.31
C HIS A 34 -18.77 -4.51 12.50
N HIS A 35 -18.42 -5.73 12.09
CA HIS A 35 -19.39 -6.74 11.65
C HIS A 35 -19.72 -7.66 12.82
N PHE A 36 -21.00 -7.71 13.20
CA PHE A 36 -21.53 -8.65 14.16
C PHE A 36 -21.79 -9.99 13.45
N VAL A 37 -21.18 -11.07 13.96
CA VAL A 37 -21.15 -12.37 13.25
C VAL A 37 -22.14 -13.40 13.81
N LYS A 38 -22.74 -13.13 14.98
CA LYS A 38 -23.76 -13.98 15.59
C LYS A 38 -24.70 -13.17 16.47
N ASP A 39 -25.90 -13.71 16.70
CA ASP A 39 -26.87 -13.12 17.61
C ASP A 39 -26.31 -13.03 19.04
N GLY A 40 -26.65 -11.94 19.73
CA GLY A 40 -26.17 -11.65 21.09
C GLY A 40 -24.68 -11.28 21.22
N GLU A 41 -23.93 -11.14 20.11
CA GLU A 41 -22.55 -10.63 20.18
C GLU A 41 -22.53 -9.15 20.60
N ALA A 42 -21.66 -8.82 21.55
CA ALA A 42 -21.39 -7.44 21.95
C ALA A 42 -19.89 -7.18 21.86
N ILE A 43 -19.49 -6.33 20.91
CA ILE A 43 -18.11 -5.88 20.79
C ILE A 43 -17.95 -4.66 21.70
N ARG A 44 -17.08 -4.78 22.70
CA ARG A 44 -16.86 -3.76 23.73
C ARG A 44 -15.37 -3.56 23.92
N GLY A 45 -14.95 -2.31 24.02
CA GLY A 45 -13.55 -1.95 24.25
C GLY A 45 -13.21 -0.62 23.58
N THR A 46 -12.05 -0.10 23.93
CA THR A 46 -11.43 1.01 23.20
C THR A 46 -10.66 0.47 21.99
N PRO A 47 -10.24 1.31 21.03
CA PRO A 47 -9.38 0.86 19.92
C PRO A 47 -8.16 0.06 20.38
N ALA A 48 -7.45 0.52 21.43
CA ALA A 48 -6.29 -0.20 21.96
C ALA A 48 -6.63 -1.55 22.62
N THR A 49 -7.86 -1.74 23.08
CA THR A 49 -8.31 -3.03 23.62
C THR A 49 -8.67 -4.01 22.50
N LEU A 50 -9.30 -3.51 21.43
CA LEU A 50 -9.79 -4.32 20.32
C LEU A 50 -8.67 -4.68 19.34
N HIS A 51 -7.73 -3.77 19.14
CA HIS A 51 -6.62 -3.86 18.19
C HIS A 51 -5.29 -3.44 18.83
N PRO A 52 -4.79 -4.16 19.86
CA PRO A 52 -3.64 -3.71 20.65
C PRO A 52 -2.33 -3.59 19.86
N ALA A 53 -2.18 -4.30 18.74
CA ALA A 53 -1.04 -4.10 17.84
C ALA A 53 -1.25 -2.91 16.91
N PHE A 54 -2.49 -2.68 16.45
CA PHE A 54 -2.81 -1.79 15.33
C PHE A 54 -3.89 -0.74 15.64
N TYR A 55 -3.80 -0.04 16.77
CA TYR A 55 -4.79 0.97 17.19
C TYR A 55 -4.41 2.44 16.91
N GLY A 56 -3.15 2.72 16.58
CA GLY A 56 -2.58 4.08 16.64
C GLY A 56 -2.99 5.06 15.51
N CYS A 57 -3.63 4.59 14.46
CA CYS A 57 -4.06 5.45 13.37
C CYS A 57 -5.57 5.61 13.37
N TYR A 58 -6.10 6.39 12.42
CA TYR A 58 -7.53 6.54 12.27
C TYR A 58 -8.20 5.18 12.06
N ASP A 59 -7.59 4.27 11.32
CA ASP A 59 -8.08 2.91 11.13
C ASP A 59 -6.95 1.87 11.23
N TRP A 60 -7.36 0.60 11.21
CA TRP A 60 -6.48 -0.55 11.43
C TRP A 60 -5.42 -0.68 10.33
N HIS A 61 -5.81 -0.55 9.06
CA HIS A 61 -4.83 -0.66 7.97
C HIS A 61 -3.83 0.48 7.97
N SER A 62 -4.24 1.70 8.33
CA SER A 62 -3.33 2.82 8.49
C SER A 62 -2.29 2.57 9.57
N ALA A 63 -2.68 1.91 10.66
CA ALA A 63 -1.75 1.49 11.68
C ALA A 63 -0.81 0.41 11.13
N VAL A 64 -1.30 -0.60 10.41
CA VAL A 64 -0.46 -1.65 9.81
C VAL A 64 0.59 -1.07 8.86
N HIS A 65 0.21 -0.21 7.93
CA HIS A 65 1.18 0.34 6.98
C HIS A 65 2.05 1.45 7.57
N SER A 66 1.66 2.05 8.71
CA SER A 66 2.56 2.88 9.54
C SER A 66 3.64 2.02 10.21
N HIS A 67 3.32 0.80 10.66
CA HIS A 67 4.33 -0.15 11.14
C HIS A 67 5.28 -0.55 10.02
N TRP A 68 4.76 -0.85 8.82
CA TRP A 68 5.60 -1.14 7.63
C TRP A 68 6.56 0.02 7.36
N GLN A 69 6.04 1.25 7.34
CA GLN A 69 6.84 2.45 7.09
C GLN A 69 7.99 2.57 8.10
N LEU A 70 7.71 2.32 9.39
CA LEU A 70 8.72 2.45 10.44
C LEU A 70 9.77 1.34 10.37
N VAL A 71 9.39 0.10 10.07
CA VAL A 71 10.34 -1.00 9.81
C VAL A 71 11.23 -0.66 8.61
N ARG A 72 10.64 -0.13 7.54
CA ARG A 72 11.40 0.31 6.37
C ARG A 72 12.35 1.45 6.70
N ALA A 73 11.93 2.45 7.49
CA ALA A 73 12.77 3.53 7.96
C ALA A 73 14.00 3.01 8.73
N LEU A 74 13.82 2.01 9.61
CA LEU A 74 14.93 1.36 10.31
C LEU A 74 15.94 0.70 9.35
N ARG A 75 15.48 0.15 8.23
CA ARG A 75 16.34 -0.50 7.23
C ARG A 75 17.12 0.51 6.37
N LEU A 76 16.49 1.64 6.03
CA LEU A 76 17.07 2.66 5.15
C LEU A 76 18.01 3.61 5.90
N THR A 77 17.74 3.91 7.18
CA THR A 77 18.54 4.82 8.01
C THR A 77 18.81 4.21 9.40
N PRO A 78 19.58 3.11 9.49
CA PRO A 78 19.75 2.33 10.72
C PRO A 78 20.48 3.07 11.85
N ASP A 79 21.21 4.14 11.54
CA ASP A 79 22.01 4.92 12.49
C ASP A 79 21.34 6.26 12.87
N ALA A 80 20.11 6.51 12.41
CA ALA A 80 19.41 7.77 12.66
C ALA A 80 18.94 7.90 14.13
N ALA A 81 18.81 9.13 14.61
CA ALA A 81 18.48 9.42 16.01
C ALA A 81 17.11 8.87 16.47
N PHE A 82 16.16 8.66 15.54
CA PHE A 82 14.83 8.12 15.87
C PHE A 82 14.83 6.61 16.15
N VAL A 83 15.88 5.88 15.75
CA VAL A 83 15.93 4.42 15.75
C VAL A 83 15.60 3.80 17.13
N PRO A 84 16.16 4.26 18.26
CA PRO A 84 15.81 3.70 19.57
C PRO A 84 14.32 3.86 19.91
N ALA A 85 13.73 5.01 19.59
CA ALA A 85 12.30 5.28 19.83
C ALA A 85 11.40 4.44 18.91
N ALA A 86 11.79 4.26 17.65
CA ALA A 86 11.10 3.39 16.70
C ALA A 86 11.08 1.93 17.16
N VAL A 87 12.23 1.40 17.56
CA VAL A 87 12.35 0.03 18.08
C VAL A 87 11.51 -0.15 19.34
N ALA A 88 11.49 0.83 20.25
CA ALA A 88 10.66 0.79 21.45
C ALA A 88 9.15 0.77 21.12
N ALA A 89 8.69 1.58 20.16
CA ALA A 89 7.31 1.58 19.71
C ALA A 89 6.90 0.23 19.08
N LEU A 90 7.72 -0.30 18.17
CA LEU A 90 7.48 -1.60 17.53
C LEU A 90 7.47 -2.75 18.55
N ASN A 91 8.40 -2.76 19.51
CA ASN A 91 8.41 -3.75 20.59
C ASN A 91 7.16 -3.68 21.48
N ARG A 92 6.54 -2.50 21.63
CA ARG A 92 5.30 -2.35 22.40
C ARG A 92 4.11 -2.94 21.65
N ASN A 93 4.05 -2.74 20.33
CA ASN A 93 2.91 -3.16 19.51
C ASN A 93 3.00 -4.61 19.03
N LEU A 94 4.14 -5.02 18.47
CA LEU A 94 4.34 -6.31 17.80
C LEU A 94 4.77 -7.42 18.78
N THR A 95 3.98 -7.64 19.83
CA THR A 95 4.19 -8.76 20.75
C THR A 95 3.31 -9.96 20.38
N PRO A 96 3.69 -11.19 20.77
CA PRO A 96 2.83 -12.37 20.58
C PRO A 96 1.43 -12.19 21.17
N GLU A 97 1.31 -11.55 22.33
CA GLU A 97 0.04 -11.34 23.02
C GLU A 97 -0.88 -10.38 22.25
N ASN A 98 -0.34 -9.25 21.79
CA ASN A 98 -1.13 -8.28 21.03
C ASN A 98 -1.57 -8.89 19.69
N LEU A 99 -0.66 -9.56 18.99
CA LEU A 99 -0.94 -10.15 17.68
C LEU A 99 -1.89 -11.36 17.78
N ALA A 100 -1.94 -12.05 18.93
CA ALA A 100 -2.95 -13.06 19.19
C ALA A 100 -4.37 -12.47 19.31
N VAL A 101 -4.52 -11.26 19.87
CA VAL A 101 -5.80 -10.54 19.91
C VAL A 101 -6.24 -10.15 18.51
N GLU A 102 -5.33 -9.59 17.71
CA GLU A 102 -5.62 -9.28 16.30
C GLU A 102 -6.06 -10.52 15.53
N LEU A 103 -5.33 -11.64 15.68
CA LEU A 103 -5.63 -12.90 15.01
C LEU A 103 -7.02 -13.43 15.38
N ALA A 104 -7.36 -13.40 16.67
CA ALA A 104 -8.68 -13.80 17.14
C ALA A 104 -9.79 -12.94 16.51
N TYR A 105 -9.57 -11.63 16.43
CA TYR A 105 -10.53 -10.69 15.84
C TYR A 105 -10.76 -10.96 14.35
N VAL A 106 -9.69 -11.04 13.55
CA VAL A 106 -9.79 -11.24 12.08
C VAL A 106 -10.27 -12.65 11.72
N THR A 107 -9.93 -13.65 12.54
CA THR A 107 -10.43 -15.03 12.36
C THR A 107 -11.94 -15.12 12.54
N ALA A 108 -12.48 -14.40 13.54
CA ALA A 108 -13.92 -14.30 13.73
C ALA A 108 -14.62 -13.50 12.62
N ARG A 109 -13.90 -12.64 11.89
CA ARG A 109 -14.45 -11.72 10.87
C ARG A 109 -13.68 -11.84 9.55
N PRO A 110 -13.93 -12.89 8.76
CA PRO A 110 -13.06 -13.23 7.62
C PRO A 110 -13.10 -12.24 6.44
N SER A 111 -13.99 -11.24 6.45
CA SER A 111 -14.04 -10.13 5.48
C SER A 111 -13.37 -8.84 5.97
N TYR A 112 -13.02 -8.76 7.26
CA TYR A 112 -12.39 -7.58 7.84
C TYR A 112 -11.07 -7.29 7.10
N GLU A 113 -10.92 -6.03 6.67
CA GLU A 113 -9.71 -5.52 6.02
C GLU A 113 -9.30 -6.23 4.71
N MET A 114 -10.21 -7.01 4.11
CA MET A 114 -10.01 -7.56 2.77
C MET A 114 -10.43 -6.55 1.68
N PRO A 115 -9.62 -6.34 0.63
CA PRO A 115 -8.28 -6.89 0.43
C PRO A 115 -7.15 -5.99 0.97
N TYR A 116 -7.43 -4.70 1.24
CA TYR A 116 -6.42 -3.66 1.42
C TYR A 116 -5.54 -3.82 2.66
N GLY A 117 -6.14 -3.85 3.86
CA GLY A 117 -5.38 -3.97 5.10
C GLY A 117 -4.61 -5.28 5.16
N MET A 118 -5.19 -6.37 4.64
CA MET A 118 -4.48 -7.65 4.53
C MET A 118 -3.31 -7.59 3.55
N ALA A 119 -3.39 -6.83 2.46
CA ALA A 119 -2.27 -6.62 1.55
C ALA A 119 -1.12 -5.83 2.21
N TRP A 120 -1.45 -4.79 3.00
CA TRP A 120 -0.45 -4.06 3.76
C TRP A 120 0.18 -4.86 4.89
N LEU A 121 -0.59 -5.76 5.52
CA LEU A 121 -0.06 -6.72 6.48
C LEU A 121 0.97 -7.65 5.82
N LEU A 122 0.71 -8.10 4.59
CA LEU A 122 1.69 -8.85 3.81
C LEU A 122 2.93 -7.99 3.47
N GLN A 123 2.76 -6.70 3.13
CA GLN A 123 3.91 -5.81 2.93
C GLN A 123 4.76 -5.64 4.20
N LEU A 124 4.13 -5.48 5.38
CA LEU A 124 4.84 -5.47 6.66
C LEU A 124 5.64 -6.77 6.87
N ALA A 125 5.03 -7.93 6.61
CA ALA A 125 5.71 -9.21 6.70
C ALA A 125 6.89 -9.33 5.73
N ALA A 126 6.75 -8.84 4.49
CA ALA A 126 7.83 -8.81 3.51
C ALA A 126 9.00 -7.93 3.97
N GLU A 127 8.72 -6.71 4.47
CA GLU A 127 9.78 -5.80 4.94
C GLU A 127 10.55 -6.39 6.14
N LEU A 128 9.87 -7.09 7.05
CA LEU A 128 10.51 -7.81 8.16
C LEU A 128 11.40 -8.97 7.70
N ARG A 129 11.17 -9.55 6.52
CA ARG A 129 12.01 -10.61 5.92
C ARG A 129 13.27 -10.06 5.25
N GLU A 130 13.23 -8.82 4.76
CA GLU A 130 14.32 -8.20 4.00
C GLU A 130 15.48 -7.71 4.89
N GLN A 131 15.33 -7.78 6.23
CA GLN A 131 16.38 -7.50 7.19
C GLN A 131 16.39 -8.56 8.29
N GLU A 132 17.46 -9.33 8.42
CA GLU A 132 17.59 -10.36 9.45
C GLU A 132 18.42 -9.83 10.64
N THR A 133 17.72 -9.45 11.70
CA THR A 133 18.27 -9.06 13.01
C THR A 133 17.48 -9.77 14.11
N ASP A 134 18.01 -9.83 15.33
CA ASP A 134 17.26 -10.39 16.46
C ASP A 134 15.93 -9.65 16.69
N GLN A 135 15.88 -8.34 16.42
CA GLN A 135 14.66 -7.55 16.54
C GLN A 135 13.64 -7.91 15.45
N THR A 136 14.03 -7.85 14.19
CA THR A 136 13.13 -8.13 13.05
C THR A 136 12.68 -9.58 13.03
N ASN A 137 13.54 -10.54 13.38
CA ASN A 137 13.17 -11.95 13.51
C ASN A 137 12.10 -12.15 14.59
N ARG A 138 12.24 -11.53 15.77
CA ARG A 138 11.21 -11.62 16.82
C ARG A 138 9.86 -11.05 16.37
N TRP A 139 9.85 -9.87 15.74
CA TRP A 139 8.60 -9.27 15.23
C TRP A 139 7.97 -10.11 14.12
N ARG A 140 8.80 -10.65 13.21
CA ARG A 140 8.37 -11.54 12.13
C ARG A 140 7.73 -12.81 12.69
N ASP A 141 8.37 -13.44 13.65
CA ASP A 141 7.88 -14.68 14.25
C ASP A 141 6.54 -14.45 15.00
N ALA A 142 6.40 -13.29 15.66
CA ALA A 142 5.14 -12.89 16.29
C ALA A 142 4.03 -12.57 15.27
N LEU A 143 4.37 -11.99 14.12
CA LEU A 143 3.43 -11.63 13.03
C LEU A 143 3.00 -12.83 12.17
N LEU A 144 3.81 -13.89 12.14
CA LEU A 144 3.62 -15.04 11.25
C LEU A 144 2.20 -15.64 11.27
N PRO A 145 1.50 -15.80 12.42
CA PRO A 145 0.12 -16.30 12.41
C PRO A 145 -0.87 -15.40 11.65
N LEU A 146 -0.70 -14.08 11.74
CA LEU A 146 -1.51 -13.12 10.98
C LEU A 146 -1.16 -13.13 9.49
N GLU A 147 0.11 -13.26 9.14
CA GLU A 147 0.55 -13.44 7.75
C GLU A 147 -0.10 -14.68 7.14
N GLN A 148 -0.06 -15.83 7.83
CA GLN A 148 -0.70 -17.07 7.38
C GLN A 148 -2.22 -16.94 7.26
N HIS A 149 -2.85 -16.18 8.15
CA HIS A 149 -4.27 -15.85 8.04
C HIS A 149 -4.52 -15.06 6.74
N ALA A 150 -3.78 -13.97 6.51
CA ALA A 150 -3.94 -13.12 5.33
C ALA A 150 -3.77 -13.92 4.02
N THR A 151 -2.75 -14.78 3.91
CA THR A 151 -2.51 -15.59 2.70
C THR A 151 -3.63 -16.61 2.47
N THR A 152 -4.17 -17.21 3.53
CA THR A 152 -5.35 -18.07 3.46
C THR A 152 -6.58 -17.30 3.01
N ARG A 153 -6.79 -16.08 3.55
CA ARG A 153 -7.91 -15.21 3.16
C ARG A 153 -7.81 -14.77 1.70
N PHE A 154 -6.63 -14.42 1.21
CA PHE A 154 -6.43 -14.10 -0.20
C PHE A 154 -6.79 -15.27 -1.12
N ARG A 155 -6.39 -16.51 -0.79
CA ARG A 155 -6.80 -17.71 -1.56
C ARG A 155 -8.32 -17.89 -1.59
N VAL A 156 -8.99 -17.73 -0.45
CA VAL A 156 -10.46 -17.84 -0.37
C VAL A 156 -11.15 -16.69 -1.11
N TYR A 157 -10.63 -15.46 -1.00
CA TYR A 157 -11.16 -14.29 -1.67
C TYR A 157 -11.05 -14.44 -3.19
N LEU A 158 -9.86 -14.77 -3.69
CA LEU A 158 -9.58 -14.89 -5.12
C LEU A 158 -10.31 -16.05 -5.81
N SER A 159 -10.50 -17.17 -5.11
CA SER A 159 -11.28 -18.30 -5.62
C SER A 159 -12.79 -18.01 -5.72
N ARG A 160 -13.30 -16.99 -5.03
CA ARG A 160 -14.72 -16.66 -4.96
C ARG A 160 -15.10 -15.35 -5.65
N LEU A 161 -14.16 -14.44 -5.84
CA LEU A 161 -14.43 -13.10 -6.37
C LEU A 161 -14.80 -13.19 -7.86
N PRO A 162 -16.05 -12.95 -8.30
CA PRO A 162 -16.43 -13.16 -9.71
C PRO A 162 -15.91 -12.08 -10.66
N HIS A 163 -15.71 -10.86 -10.15
CA HIS A 163 -15.29 -9.69 -10.91
C HIS A 163 -14.32 -8.85 -10.08
N PRO A 164 -13.35 -8.15 -10.71
CA PRO A 164 -12.49 -7.23 -9.97
C PRO A 164 -13.29 -6.00 -9.51
N VAL A 165 -12.76 -5.33 -8.49
CA VAL A 165 -13.26 -4.05 -7.97
C VAL A 165 -12.36 -2.93 -8.48
N ARG A 166 -12.93 -2.00 -9.26
CA ARG A 166 -12.22 -0.91 -9.98
C ARG A 166 -12.50 0.49 -9.41
N THR A 167 -12.79 0.60 -8.12
CA THR A 167 -12.98 1.90 -7.43
C THR A 167 -11.63 2.52 -7.09
N GLY A 168 -11.51 3.85 -6.96
CA GLY A 168 -10.28 4.47 -6.43
C GLY A 168 -10.22 4.48 -4.90
N LEU A 169 -10.87 3.50 -4.25
CA LEU A 169 -11.04 3.35 -2.79
C LEU A 169 -10.50 2.00 -2.29
N HIS A 170 -10.36 1.84 -0.97
CA HIS A 170 -9.61 0.75 -0.34
C HIS A 170 -9.96 -0.65 -0.87
N ASN A 171 -11.22 -0.90 -1.19
CA ASN A 171 -11.68 -2.19 -1.70
C ASN A 171 -11.19 -2.55 -3.13
N GLN A 172 -10.44 -1.67 -3.80
CA GLN A 172 -9.90 -1.91 -5.14
C GLN A 172 -9.00 -3.16 -5.19
N SER A 173 -9.27 -4.06 -6.14
CA SER A 173 -8.54 -5.31 -6.21
C SER A 173 -7.13 -5.17 -6.80
N ALA A 174 -6.91 -4.35 -7.83
CA ALA A 174 -5.61 -4.37 -8.53
C ALA A 174 -4.45 -3.93 -7.62
N PHE A 175 -4.63 -2.84 -6.86
CA PHE A 175 -3.64 -2.35 -5.92
C PHE A 175 -3.30 -3.38 -4.84
N ALA A 176 -4.32 -3.94 -4.18
CA ALA A 176 -4.11 -4.94 -3.14
C ALA A 176 -3.44 -6.21 -3.68
N LEU A 177 -3.74 -6.61 -4.92
CA LEU A 177 -3.08 -7.75 -5.56
C LEU A 177 -1.64 -7.47 -5.98
N ALA A 178 -1.31 -6.23 -6.37
CA ALA A 178 0.07 -5.84 -6.65
C ALA A 178 0.93 -5.92 -5.38
N LEU A 179 0.40 -5.43 -4.25
CA LEU A 179 1.06 -5.57 -2.95
C LEU A 179 1.17 -7.04 -2.50
N ALA A 180 0.11 -7.84 -2.67
CA ALA A 180 0.17 -9.26 -2.34
C ALA A 180 1.18 -10.01 -3.24
N TRP A 181 1.26 -9.68 -4.53
CA TRP A 181 2.26 -10.21 -5.46
C TRP A 181 3.69 -9.90 -5.00
N ASP A 182 3.98 -8.65 -4.64
CA ASP A 182 5.32 -8.28 -4.17
C ASP A 182 5.71 -9.08 -2.92
N TRP A 183 4.76 -9.36 -2.02
CA TRP A 183 5.01 -10.28 -0.90
C TRP A 183 5.30 -11.71 -1.35
N THR A 184 4.61 -12.25 -2.37
CA THR A 184 4.88 -13.64 -2.82
C THR A 184 6.30 -13.79 -3.35
N GLN A 185 6.85 -12.74 -3.98
CA GLN A 185 8.25 -12.74 -4.45
C GLN A 185 9.24 -12.81 -3.29
N VAL A 186 8.97 -12.10 -2.19
CA VAL A 186 9.83 -12.09 -1.00
C VAL A 186 9.68 -13.34 -0.15
N ALA A 187 8.44 -13.82 0.04
CA ALA A 187 8.13 -14.97 0.89
C ALA A 187 8.30 -16.32 0.19
N GLY A 188 8.40 -16.35 -1.15
CA GLY A 188 8.51 -17.58 -1.93
C GLY A 188 7.21 -18.38 -2.04
N ASP A 189 6.05 -17.74 -1.86
CA ASP A 189 4.74 -18.40 -1.96
C ASP A 189 4.30 -18.52 -3.43
N SER A 190 4.81 -19.56 -4.10
CA SER A 190 4.54 -19.82 -5.51
C SER A 190 3.06 -20.11 -5.81
N GLU A 191 2.34 -20.75 -4.89
CA GLU A 191 0.92 -21.05 -5.08
C GLU A 191 0.07 -19.76 -5.13
N LEU A 192 0.29 -18.84 -4.20
CA LEU A 192 -0.41 -17.57 -4.22
C LEU A 192 0.02 -16.70 -5.41
N ALA A 193 1.30 -16.76 -5.80
CA ALA A 193 1.79 -16.04 -6.98
C ALA A 193 1.05 -16.50 -8.25
N VAL A 194 0.96 -17.81 -8.48
CA VAL A 194 0.22 -18.39 -9.61
C VAL A 194 -1.24 -17.95 -9.58
N LEU A 195 -1.91 -18.06 -8.43
CA LEU A 195 -3.31 -17.64 -8.30
C LEU A 195 -3.50 -16.16 -8.60
N ILE A 196 -2.63 -15.28 -8.09
CA ILE A 196 -2.70 -13.83 -8.39
C ILE A 196 -2.50 -13.58 -9.88
N ALA A 197 -1.50 -14.20 -10.51
CA ALA A 197 -1.24 -14.06 -11.95
C ALA A 197 -2.44 -14.52 -12.81
N GLU A 198 -3.07 -15.65 -12.46
CA GLU A 198 -4.25 -16.16 -13.15
C GLU A 198 -5.43 -15.22 -13.00
N ARG A 199 -5.73 -14.75 -11.78
CA ARG A 199 -6.83 -13.81 -11.53
C ARG A 199 -6.58 -12.45 -12.17
N ALA A 200 -5.36 -11.93 -12.13
CA ALA A 200 -5.00 -10.67 -12.78
C ALA A 200 -5.24 -10.73 -14.30
N ARG A 201 -4.76 -11.80 -14.97
CA ARG A 201 -5.02 -12.02 -16.40
C ARG A 201 -6.51 -12.17 -16.70
N HIS A 202 -7.23 -12.94 -15.90
CA HIS A 202 -8.67 -13.14 -16.08
C HIS A 202 -9.48 -11.86 -15.90
N PHE A 203 -9.11 -11.03 -14.93
CA PHE A 203 -9.85 -9.82 -14.57
C PHE A 203 -9.57 -8.63 -15.48
N TYR A 204 -8.32 -8.47 -15.91
CA TYR A 204 -7.82 -7.24 -16.53
C TYR A 204 -7.17 -7.47 -17.90
N GLY A 205 -6.82 -8.72 -18.24
CA GLY A 205 -6.07 -9.00 -19.48
C GLY A 205 -6.84 -8.69 -20.77
N GLY A 206 -8.17 -8.62 -20.71
CA GLY A 206 -9.03 -8.23 -21.82
C GLY A 206 -9.57 -6.79 -21.73
N ASP A 207 -9.16 -6.01 -20.74
CA ASP A 207 -9.65 -4.65 -20.58
C ASP A 207 -9.06 -3.74 -21.68
N SER A 208 -9.90 -2.85 -22.21
CA SER A 208 -9.55 -1.83 -23.19
C SER A 208 -10.33 -0.54 -22.88
N ASP A 209 -10.00 0.55 -23.58
CA ASP A 209 -10.70 1.84 -23.46
C ASP A 209 -10.73 2.37 -22.02
N ALA A 210 -9.54 2.50 -21.41
CA ALA A 210 -9.37 2.93 -20.01
C ALA A 210 -10.33 4.09 -19.61
N PRO A 211 -11.15 3.92 -18.54
CA PRO A 211 -12.27 4.80 -18.21
C PRO A 211 -11.86 6.13 -17.54
N LEU A 212 -10.85 6.83 -18.07
CA LEU A 212 -10.31 8.07 -17.48
C LEU A 212 -11.29 9.26 -17.55
N ALA A 213 -12.51 9.08 -18.07
CA ALA A 213 -13.55 10.11 -18.00
C ALA A 213 -14.15 10.26 -16.59
N TYR A 214 -14.00 9.23 -15.75
CA TYR A 214 -14.50 9.20 -14.37
C TYR A 214 -13.37 9.20 -13.33
N GLU A 215 -12.11 9.31 -13.78
CA GLU A 215 -10.94 9.28 -12.92
C GLU A 215 -10.23 10.66 -12.98
N PRO A 216 -9.98 11.32 -11.83
CA PRO A 216 -10.33 10.88 -10.48
C PRO A 216 -11.81 11.12 -10.14
N SER A 217 -12.37 10.26 -9.29
CA SER A 217 -13.54 10.56 -8.48
C SER A 217 -13.16 11.48 -7.31
N GLY A 218 -14.15 12.16 -6.72
CA GLY A 218 -13.95 13.19 -5.70
C GLY A 218 -13.29 12.71 -4.40
N SER A 219 -13.25 11.40 -4.17
CA SER A 219 -12.65 10.78 -2.99
C SER A 219 -11.64 9.70 -3.34
N ASP A 220 -11.13 9.66 -4.58
CA ASP A 220 -10.14 8.66 -4.96
C ASP A 220 -8.84 8.88 -4.18
N PHE A 221 -8.36 7.83 -3.53
CA PHE A 221 -7.01 7.79 -2.92
C PHE A 221 -6.03 6.94 -3.73
N LEU A 222 -6.56 6.15 -4.68
CA LEU A 222 -5.79 5.35 -5.66
C LEU A 222 -6.34 5.56 -7.07
N SER A 223 -5.48 5.36 -8.07
CA SER A 223 -5.87 5.36 -9.49
C SER A 223 -6.34 3.95 -9.90
N PRO A 224 -7.62 3.75 -10.27
CA PRO A 224 -8.08 2.46 -10.78
C PRO A 224 -7.30 1.98 -12.00
N THR A 225 -7.06 2.88 -12.97
CA THR A 225 -6.43 2.52 -14.25
C THR A 225 -4.93 2.29 -14.11
N LEU A 226 -4.21 3.11 -13.35
CA LEU A 226 -2.77 2.92 -13.15
C LEU A 226 -2.49 1.74 -12.24
N ALA A 227 -3.33 1.45 -11.25
CA ALA A 227 -3.14 0.28 -10.40
C ALA A 227 -3.38 -1.04 -11.16
N GLU A 228 -4.25 -1.04 -12.16
CA GLU A 228 -4.43 -2.16 -13.08
C GLU A 228 -3.18 -2.41 -13.92
N ALA A 229 -2.67 -1.36 -14.58
CA ALA A 229 -1.44 -1.45 -15.34
C ALA A 229 -0.23 -1.82 -14.46
N ASP A 230 -0.16 -1.29 -13.23
CA ASP A 230 0.88 -1.58 -12.25
C ASP A 230 0.83 -3.05 -11.75
N LEU A 231 -0.36 -3.64 -11.65
CA LEU A 231 -0.49 -5.08 -11.42
C LEU A 231 -0.06 -5.87 -12.65
N LEU A 232 -0.52 -5.49 -13.84
CA LEU A 232 -0.26 -6.29 -15.05
C LEU A 232 1.21 -6.30 -15.47
N ARG A 233 1.96 -5.22 -15.25
CA ARG A 233 3.41 -5.22 -15.49
C ARG A 233 4.18 -6.23 -14.65
N ARG A 234 3.63 -6.65 -13.50
CA ARG A 234 4.26 -7.64 -12.61
C ARG A 234 4.01 -9.07 -13.08
N VAL A 235 2.85 -9.32 -13.70
CA VAL A 235 2.41 -10.69 -14.00
C VAL A 235 2.63 -11.08 -15.46
N LEU A 236 2.67 -10.12 -16.38
CA LEU A 236 2.89 -10.32 -17.81
C LEU A 236 4.38 -10.24 -18.16
N SER A 237 4.79 -10.87 -19.26
CA SER A 237 6.12 -10.62 -19.83
C SER A 237 6.21 -9.18 -20.37
N PRO A 238 7.41 -8.59 -20.50
CA PRO A 238 7.57 -7.23 -21.01
C PRO A 238 6.90 -6.98 -22.37
N ALA A 239 6.97 -7.95 -23.29
CA ALA A 239 6.33 -7.85 -24.60
C ALA A 239 4.79 -7.87 -24.51
N GLU A 240 4.24 -8.83 -23.77
CA GLU A 240 2.79 -8.92 -23.55
C GLU A 240 2.24 -7.67 -22.84
N PHE A 241 2.98 -7.15 -21.84
CA PHE A 241 2.60 -5.95 -21.12
C PHE A 241 2.61 -4.72 -22.02
N SER A 242 3.65 -4.55 -22.84
CA SER A 242 3.77 -3.45 -23.80
C SER A 242 2.57 -3.39 -24.76
N ASP A 243 2.17 -4.55 -25.31
CA ASP A 243 1.04 -4.67 -26.22
C ASP A 243 -0.29 -4.44 -25.51
N TRP A 244 -0.46 -5.01 -24.31
CA TRP A 244 -1.64 -4.78 -23.49
C TRP A 244 -1.80 -3.30 -23.12
N LEU A 245 -0.72 -2.62 -22.71
CA LEU A 245 -0.74 -1.21 -22.33
C LEU A 245 -1.17 -0.32 -23.51
N TRP A 246 -0.70 -0.66 -24.71
CA TRP A 246 -1.12 0.02 -25.95
C TRP A 246 -2.61 -0.18 -26.23
N GLY A 247 -3.12 -1.41 -26.08
CA GLY A 247 -4.54 -1.70 -26.24
C GLY A 247 -5.43 -1.02 -25.19
N PHE A 248 -4.92 -0.89 -23.95
CA PHE A 248 -5.67 -0.35 -22.83
C PHE A 248 -5.87 1.17 -22.90
N PHE A 249 -4.81 1.92 -23.18
CA PHE A 249 -4.86 3.38 -23.29
C PHE A 249 -5.08 3.89 -24.72
N GLY A 250 -4.92 3.03 -25.72
CA GLY A 250 -5.07 3.35 -27.13
C GLY A 250 -3.84 4.06 -27.74
N PRO A 251 -3.86 4.26 -29.07
CA PRO A 251 -2.69 4.72 -29.82
C PRO A 251 -2.28 6.17 -29.55
N ALA A 252 -3.21 7.00 -29.07
CA ALA A 252 -2.96 8.42 -28.75
C ALA A 252 -2.54 8.62 -27.29
N MET A 253 -2.09 7.57 -26.60
CA MET A 253 -1.79 7.64 -25.16
C MET A 253 -0.70 8.67 -24.85
N VAL A 254 0.31 8.81 -25.71
CA VAL A 254 1.42 9.75 -25.50
C VAL A 254 0.91 11.20 -25.49
N GLU A 255 -0.04 11.51 -26.37
CA GLU A 255 -0.60 12.86 -26.50
C GLU A 255 -1.71 13.15 -25.50
N THR A 256 -2.43 12.13 -25.00
CA THR A 256 -3.67 12.32 -24.22
C THR A 256 -3.54 12.00 -22.73
N LEU A 257 -2.64 11.09 -22.33
CA LEU A 257 -2.51 10.72 -20.92
C LEU A 257 -2.07 11.87 -20.01
N PRO A 258 -1.11 12.74 -20.40
CA PRO A 258 -0.69 13.84 -19.53
C PRO A 258 -1.84 14.78 -19.13
N GLN A 259 -2.83 14.97 -20.00
CA GLN A 259 -4.00 15.80 -19.73
C GLN A 259 -5.09 15.02 -18.99
N ARG A 260 -5.33 13.74 -19.36
CA ARG A 260 -6.38 12.92 -18.74
C ARG A 260 -6.03 12.45 -17.33
N LEU A 261 -4.74 12.32 -17.01
CA LEU A 261 -4.23 11.94 -15.69
C LEU A 261 -3.42 13.08 -15.04
N ALA A 262 -3.72 14.34 -15.36
CA ALA A 262 -3.02 15.47 -14.77
C ALA A 262 -3.04 15.41 -13.22
N PRO A 263 -1.96 15.86 -12.54
CA PRO A 263 -1.92 15.93 -11.08
C PRO A 263 -3.06 16.76 -10.49
N VAL A 264 -3.60 16.29 -9.36
CA VAL A 264 -4.77 16.87 -8.69
C VAL A 264 -4.37 17.64 -7.45
N ARG A 265 -5.13 18.65 -7.03
CA ARG A 265 -4.83 19.42 -5.81
C ARG A 265 -5.75 19.00 -4.67
N VAL A 266 -5.19 18.89 -3.48
CA VAL A 266 -5.99 18.75 -2.25
C VAL A 266 -6.75 20.05 -2.00
N VAL A 267 -8.06 19.93 -1.75
CA VAL A 267 -8.94 21.08 -1.51
C VAL A 267 -9.10 21.35 -0.02
N ASP A 268 -9.17 20.29 0.79
CA ASP A 268 -9.29 20.37 2.24
C ASP A 268 -8.49 19.22 2.87
N TYR A 269 -7.44 19.56 3.61
CA TYR A 269 -6.59 18.58 4.29
C TYR A 269 -7.22 18.01 5.56
N ALA A 270 -8.26 18.65 6.11
CA ALA A 270 -8.92 18.24 7.35
C ALA A 270 -10.16 17.36 7.11
N ASP A 271 -10.61 17.22 5.85
CA ASP A 271 -11.68 16.31 5.46
C ASP A 271 -11.10 14.94 5.09
N GLY A 272 -11.61 13.87 5.73
CA GLY A 272 -11.08 12.52 5.58
C GLY A 272 -11.28 11.86 4.21
N GLN A 273 -12.03 12.49 3.28
CA GLN A 273 -12.17 12.02 1.90
C GLN A 273 -11.46 12.97 0.92
N LEU A 274 -11.56 14.28 1.12
CA LEU A 274 -10.91 15.25 0.23
C LEU A 274 -9.38 15.28 0.43
N SER A 275 -8.88 14.85 1.59
CA SER A 275 -7.45 14.67 1.84
C SER A 275 -6.85 13.50 1.06
N HIS A 276 -7.66 12.60 0.50
CA HIS A 276 -7.17 11.43 -0.25
C HIS A 276 -6.26 11.78 -1.43
N TYR A 277 -6.44 12.97 -2.02
CA TYR A 277 -5.56 13.45 -3.09
C TYR A 277 -4.10 13.63 -2.66
N SER A 278 -3.83 13.78 -1.36
CA SER A 278 -2.46 13.76 -0.80
C SER A 278 -1.74 12.44 -1.11
N GLY A 279 -2.45 11.31 -1.09
CA GLY A 279 -1.88 10.01 -1.46
C GLY A 279 -2.06 9.66 -2.93
N LEU A 280 -3.11 10.16 -3.59
CA LEU A 280 -3.41 9.83 -4.97
C LEU A 280 -2.25 10.19 -5.90
N ASN A 281 -1.75 11.43 -5.86
CA ASN A 281 -0.61 11.82 -6.70
C ASN A 281 0.63 10.97 -6.42
N ILE A 282 0.94 10.70 -5.15
CA ILE A 282 2.09 9.87 -4.78
C ILE A 282 1.94 8.45 -5.33
N SER A 283 0.74 7.87 -5.25
CA SER A 283 0.45 6.54 -5.79
C SER A 283 0.58 6.48 -7.30
N ARG A 284 0.05 7.47 -8.01
CA ARG A 284 0.21 7.61 -9.46
C ARG A 284 1.69 7.71 -9.84
N ALA A 285 2.48 8.49 -9.10
CA ALA A 285 3.90 8.66 -9.38
C ALA A 285 4.67 7.33 -9.37
N TRP A 286 4.52 6.48 -8.34
CA TRP A 286 5.25 5.21 -8.33
C TRP A 286 4.68 4.23 -9.36
N MET A 287 3.35 4.20 -9.57
CA MET A 287 2.73 3.30 -10.55
C MET A 287 3.22 3.64 -11.95
N LEU A 288 3.27 4.93 -12.31
CA LEU A 288 3.79 5.41 -13.59
C LEU A 288 5.27 5.06 -13.77
N ARG A 289 6.10 5.19 -12.72
CA ARG A 289 7.51 4.75 -12.76
C ARG A 289 7.62 3.24 -12.99
N GLY A 290 6.78 2.45 -12.33
CA GLY A 290 6.72 1.00 -12.52
C GLY A 290 6.32 0.63 -13.94
N ILE A 291 5.26 1.26 -14.47
CA ILE A 291 4.77 1.05 -15.83
C ILE A 291 5.87 1.41 -16.84
N ALA A 292 6.54 2.55 -16.68
CA ALA A 292 7.65 2.95 -17.53
C ALA A 292 8.81 1.95 -17.48
N GLY A 293 9.19 1.48 -16.29
CA GLY A 293 10.27 0.52 -16.08
C GLY A 293 10.02 -0.87 -16.67
N ALA A 294 8.76 -1.22 -16.98
CA ALA A 294 8.40 -2.48 -17.62
C ALA A 294 8.47 -2.42 -19.15
N LEU A 295 8.67 -1.24 -19.74
CA LEU A 295 8.84 -1.06 -21.19
C LEU A 295 10.32 -1.20 -21.59
N ALA A 296 10.57 -1.44 -22.87
CA ALA A 296 11.93 -1.41 -23.42
C ALA A 296 12.52 0.00 -23.32
N ALA A 297 13.84 0.11 -23.08
CA ALA A 297 14.53 1.38 -22.82
C ALA A 297 14.44 2.41 -23.97
N ASP A 298 14.16 1.95 -25.20
CA ASP A 298 13.97 2.77 -26.40
C ASP A 298 12.50 2.99 -26.76
N ASP A 299 11.56 2.54 -25.93
CA ASP A 299 10.13 2.74 -26.13
C ASP A 299 9.75 4.22 -25.95
N ALA A 300 9.14 4.79 -26.98
CA ALA A 300 8.77 6.21 -27.02
C ALA A 300 7.81 6.64 -25.89
N ARG A 301 7.09 5.70 -25.26
CA ARG A 301 6.17 5.99 -24.16
C ARG A 301 6.90 6.23 -22.84
N GLN A 302 8.13 5.73 -22.67
CA GLN A 302 8.85 5.83 -21.39
C GLN A 302 9.03 7.27 -20.93
N ALA A 303 9.51 8.16 -21.80
CA ALA A 303 9.78 9.55 -21.45
C ALA A 303 8.52 10.26 -20.94
N MET A 304 7.40 10.12 -21.66
CA MET A 304 6.12 10.69 -21.25
C MET A 304 5.64 10.15 -19.90
N LEU A 305 5.74 8.84 -19.66
CA LEU A 305 5.33 8.24 -18.39
C LEU A 305 6.18 8.72 -17.21
N LEU A 306 7.50 8.86 -17.40
CA LEU A 306 8.42 9.36 -16.40
C LEU A 306 8.21 10.86 -16.10
N ASP A 307 7.97 11.67 -17.13
CA ASP A 307 7.64 13.09 -16.98
C ASP A 307 6.31 13.27 -16.20
N LEU A 308 5.29 12.47 -16.53
CA LEU A 308 4.02 12.49 -15.81
C LEU A 308 4.18 12.02 -14.36
N ALA A 309 4.99 10.97 -14.12
CA ALA A 309 5.31 10.52 -12.77
C ALA A 309 6.00 11.62 -11.95
N GLN A 310 6.94 12.35 -12.57
CA GLN A 310 7.63 13.45 -11.91
C GLN A 310 6.66 14.60 -11.58
N ALA A 311 5.77 14.96 -12.50
CA ALA A 311 4.76 15.99 -12.24
C ALA A 311 3.83 15.62 -11.07
N HIS A 312 3.46 14.35 -10.93
CA HIS A 312 2.71 13.86 -9.76
C HIS A 312 3.54 13.91 -8.47
N GLN A 313 4.81 13.51 -8.51
CA GLN A 313 5.68 13.60 -7.33
C GLN A 313 5.84 15.05 -6.87
N ASP A 314 6.13 15.97 -7.80
CA ASP A 314 6.40 17.38 -7.51
C ASP A 314 5.19 18.05 -6.84
N LEU A 315 3.98 17.78 -7.33
CA LEU A 315 2.76 18.31 -6.72
C LEU A 315 2.39 17.57 -5.43
N GLY A 316 2.51 16.24 -5.42
CA GLY A 316 2.00 15.39 -4.33
C GLY A 316 2.87 15.38 -3.09
N LEU A 317 4.20 15.53 -3.22
CA LEU A 317 5.10 15.37 -2.08
C LEU A 317 4.86 16.43 -0.98
N PRO A 318 4.67 17.73 -1.29
CA PRO A 318 4.26 18.70 -0.28
C PRO A 318 2.92 18.36 0.39
N ASP A 319 1.93 17.90 -0.39
CA ASP A 319 0.58 17.56 0.09
C ASP A 319 0.57 16.34 1.01
N ALA A 320 1.39 15.33 0.71
CA ALA A 320 1.54 14.12 1.52
C ALA A 320 2.33 14.35 2.82
N LEU A 321 3.07 15.46 2.90
CA LEU A 321 3.81 15.90 4.08
C LEU A 321 3.05 16.94 4.92
N HIS A 322 1.78 17.19 4.60
CA HIS A 322 0.94 18.13 5.34
C HIS A 322 0.72 17.64 6.79
N PRO A 323 0.77 18.53 7.81
CA PRO A 323 0.72 18.13 9.22
C PRO A 323 -0.69 17.79 9.74
N ASP A 324 -1.75 18.03 8.97
CA ASP A 324 -3.11 17.67 9.38
C ASP A 324 -3.22 16.16 9.61
N TYR A 325 -3.92 15.75 10.67
CA TYR A 325 -4.06 14.35 11.02
C TYR A 325 -4.74 13.53 9.93
N MET A 326 -5.69 14.10 9.17
CA MET A 326 -6.35 13.40 8.06
C MET A 326 -5.41 13.12 6.86
N VAL A 327 -4.16 13.60 6.92
CA VAL A 327 -3.07 13.26 6.00
C VAL A 327 -1.97 12.50 6.73
N SER A 328 -1.50 13.04 7.85
CA SER A 328 -0.27 12.61 8.52
C SER A 328 -0.35 11.23 9.16
N HIS A 329 -1.55 10.65 9.30
CA HIS A 329 -1.71 9.30 9.85
C HIS A 329 -1.45 8.16 8.85
N TRP A 330 -1.42 8.47 7.54
CA TRP A 330 -1.34 7.44 6.49
C TRP A 330 -0.43 7.82 5.32
N ALA A 331 -0.47 9.07 4.84
CA ALA A 331 0.29 9.52 3.67
C ALA A 331 1.82 9.35 3.79
N PRO A 332 2.45 9.46 4.98
CA PRO A 332 3.87 9.17 5.14
C PRO A 332 4.32 7.78 4.63
N THR A 333 3.45 6.76 4.75
CA THR A 333 3.69 5.43 4.17
C THR A 333 3.85 5.53 2.65
N PHE A 334 2.96 6.26 1.98
CA PHE A 334 2.97 6.40 0.51
C PHE A 334 4.21 7.17 0.05
N VAL A 335 4.59 8.23 0.76
CA VAL A 335 5.83 8.98 0.50
C VAL A 335 7.03 8.05 0.56
N LEU A 336 7.13 7.25 1.62
CA LEU A 336 8.26 6.34 1.77
C LEU A 336 8.24 5.25 0.69
N TYR A 337 7.07 4.73 0.32
CA TYR A 337 6.92 3.77 -0.78
C TYR A 337 7.50 4.32 -2.09
N LEU A 338 7.14 5.56 -2.45
CA LEU A 338 7.65 6.24 -3.64
C LEU A 338 9.16 6.48 -3.60
N LEU A 339 9.66 7.15 -2.55
CA LEU A 339 11.06 7.62 -2.51
C LEU A 339 12.07 6.48 -2.35
N SER A 340 11.66 5.39 -1.72
CA SER A 340 12.51 4.21 -1.58
C SER A 340 12.33 3.18 -2.70
N ALA A 341 11.62 3.54 -3.78
CA ALA A 341 11.35 2.70 -4.94
C ALA A 341 10.76 1.31 -4.59
N ARG A 342 9.89 1.23 -3.56
CA ARG A 342 9.22 -0.03 -3.21
C ARG A 342 8.35 -0.49 -4.39
N GLY A 343 8.35 -1.79 -4.69
CA GLY A 343 7.55 -2.38 -5.77
C GLY A 343 8.06 -2.10 -7.19
N LEU A 344 9.23 -1.47 -7.34
CA LEU A 344 9.87 -1.18 -8.64
C LEU A 344 11.04 -2.12 -9.00
N GLY A 345 11.37 -3.08 -8.14
CA GLY A 345 12.54 -3.96 -8.24
C GLY A 345 12.20 -5.43 -8.42
#